data_AF-C2FS16-F1
#
_entry.id   AF-C2FS16-F1
#
_cell.length_a   1.000
_cell.length_b   1.000
_cell.length_c   1.000
_cell.angle_alpha   90.00
_cell.angle_beta   90.00
_cell.angle_gamma   90.00
#
_symmetry.space_group_name_H-M   'P 1'
#
loop_
_entity.id
_entity.type
_entity.pdbx_description
1 polymer ?
#
loop_
_entity_poly.entity_id
_entity_poly.type
_entity_poly.pdbx_seq_one_letter_code
_entity_poly.pdbx_strand_id
1 'polypeptide(L)'
;MIEDAEIITEQKVTFHTARHTFATMFVTEGVPLESLSKMMGHKNISTTQIYAKITSQKISKDMDLVSHKFAEMEAAFIEMEEEVLV
;
A
#
# COMPACT_ATOMS: atom_id res chain seq x y z
N MET A 1 0.50 -12.85 25.51
CA MET A 1 -0.14 -11.76 26.28
C MET A 1 0.92 -10.71 26.46
N ILE A 2 0.63 -9.42 26.23
CA ILE A 2 1.64 -8.37 26.42
C ILE A 2 1.75 -8.13 27.92
N GLU A 3 2.92 -8.41 28.49
CA GLU A 3 3.09 -8.52 29.94
C GLU A 3 3.37 -7.18 30.63
N ASP A 4 3.93 -6.19 29.93
CA ASP A 4 4.03 -4.80 30.39
C ASP A 4 4.19 -3.85 29.20
N ALA A 5 3.63 -2.63 29.30
CA ALA A 5 3.77 -1.57 28.29
C ALA A 5 4.34 -0.30 28.95
N GLU A 6 5.63 -0.04 28.73
CA GLU A 6 6.30 1.16 29.21
C GLU A 6 6.43 2.20 28.09
N ILE A 7 6.17 3.48 28.39
CA ILE A 7 6.33 4.58 27.43
C ILE A 7 7.81 4.98 27.38
N ILE A 8 8.48 4.57 26.31
CA ILE A 8 9.91 4.82 26.02
C ILE A 8 10.19 6.13 25.26
N THR A 9 9.19 7.01 25.09
CA THR A 9 9.32 8.24 24.28
C THR A 9 8.91 9.50 25.04
N GLU A 10 9.65 10.59 24.84
CA GLU A 10 9.30 11.92 25.36
C GLU A 10 8.19 12.61 24.54
N GLN A 11 7.84 12.07 23.36
CA GLN A 11 6.71 12.59 22.59
C GLN A 11 5.38 12.26 23.25
N LYS A 12 4.49 13.25 23.32
CA LYS A 12 3.12 13.07 23.80
C LYS A 12 2.37 12.08 22.90
N VAL A 13 2.09 10.90 23.43
CA VAL A 13 1.19 9.95 22.79
C VAL A 13 -0.24 10.43 23.01
N THR A 14 -0.95 10.67 21.92
CA THR A 14 -2.36 11.06 21.91
C THR A 14 -3.16 10.13 21.00
N PHE A 15 -4.49 10.19 21.07
CA PHE A 15 -5.34 9.47 20.11
C PHE A 15 -5.04 9.85 18.66
N HIS A 16 -4.65 11.10 18.41
CA HIS A 16 -4.25 11.54 17.09
C HIS A 16 -2.94 10.85 16.64
N THR A 17 -1.96 10.74 17.55
CA THR A 17 -0.71 10.00 17.30
C THR A 17 -0.98 8.52 16.99
N ALA A 18 -1.82 7.86 17.79
CA ALA A 18 -2.19 6.46 17.56
C ALA A 18 -2.91 6.28 16.21
N ARG A 19 -3.80 7.21 15.84
CA ARG A 19 -4.47 7.23 14.54
C ARG A 19 -3.47 7.33 13.38
N HIS A 20 -2.45 8.17 13.50
CA HIS A 20 -1.38 8.29 12.49
C HIS A 20 -0.54 7.02 12.39
N THR A 21 -0.19 6.41 13.52
CA THR A 21 0.57 5.16 13.57
C THR A 21 -0.22 4.03 12.90
N PHE A 22 -1.50 3.85 13.25
CA PHE A 22 -2.38 2.87 12.63
C PHE A 22 -2.44 3.04 11.10
N ALA A 23 -2.68 4.27 10.64
CA ALA A 23 -2.79 4.56 9.21
C ALA A 23 -1.47 4.29 8.46
N THR A 24 -0.34 4.71 9.02
CA THR A 24 0.97 4.51 8.41
C THR A 24 1.29 3.02 8.28
N MET A 25 1.09 2.25 9.35
CA MET A 25 1.31 0.79 9.33
C MET A 25 0.49 0.10 8.23
N PHE A 26 -0.80 0.41 8.14
CA PHE A 26 -1.69 -0.26 7.18
C PHE A 26 -1.34 0.08 5.73
N VAL A 27 -0.98 1.33 5.42
CA VAL A 27 -0.51 1.69 4.07
C VAL A 27 0.82 0.99 3.75
N THR A 28 1.73 0.88 4.72
CA THR A 28 3.01 0.18 4.55
C THR A 28 2.82 -1.32 4.29
N GLU A 29 1.84 -1.95 4.94
CA GLU A 29 1.45 -3.35 4.69
C GLU A 29 0.61 -3.54 3.41
N GLY A 30 0.43 -2.48 2.60
CA GLY A 30 -0.21 -2.57 1.29
C GLY A 30 -1.74 -2.47 1.31
N VAL A 31 -2.34 -2.08 2.42
CA VAL A 31 -3.79 -1.83 2.48
C VAL A 31 -4.13 -0.61 1.59
N PRO A 32 -5.12 -0.73 0.68
CA PRO A 32 -5.54 0.39 -0.15
C PRO A 32 -6.02 1.59 0.67
N LEU A 33 -5.76 2.80 0.17
CA LEU A 33 -6.13 4.04 0.85
C LEU A 33 -7.65 4.18 1.02
N GLU A 34 -8.43 3.65 0.09
CA GLU A 34 -9.90 3.64 0.14
C GLU A 34 -10.40 2.82 1.31
N SER A 35 -9.81 1.63 1.50
CA SER A 35 -10.12 0.72 2.61
C SER A 35 -9.74 1.38 3.93
N LEU A 36 -8.53 1.95 4.01
CA LEU A 36 -8.07 2.67 5.19
C LEU A 36 -8.96 3.90 5.50
N SER A 37 -9.34 4.66 4.49
CA SER A 37 -10.22 5.83 4.61
C SER A 37 -11.58 5.44 5.23
N LYS A 38 -12.15 4.30 4.81
CA LYS A 38 -13.38 3.75 5.40
C LYS A 38 -13.18 3.31 6.85
N MET A 39 -12.08 2.60 7.16
CA MET A 39 -11.76 2.17 8.54
C MET A 39 -11.62 3.36 9.50
N MET A 40 -11.07 4.48 9.04
CA MET A 40 -10.85 5.68 9.85
C MET A 40 -12.07 6.62 9.91
N GLY A 41 -13.15 6.29 9.19
CA GLY A 41 -14.36 7.10 9.11
C GLY A 41 -14.16 8.45 8.41
N HIS A 42 -13.20 8.53 7.48
CA HIS A 42 -12.92 9.76 6.75
C HIS A 42 -13.98 10.00 5.67
N LYS A 43 -14.64 11.17 5.73
CA LYS A 43 -15.62 11.60 4.72
C LYS A 43 -14.98 11.93 3.37
N ASN A 44 -13.74 12.41 3.38
CA ASN A 44 -12.99 12.76 2.18
C ASN A 44 -11.65 12.01 2.18
N ILE A 45 -11.39 11.26 1.12
CA ILE A 45 -10.16 10.49 0.92
C ILE A 45 -8.90 11.37 0.95
N SER A 46 -9.00 12.65 0.61
CA SER A 46 -7.87 13.59 0.69
C SER A 46 -7.24 13.69 2.09
N THR A 47 -8.02 13.43 3.15
CA THR A 47 -7.48 13.37 4.52
C THR A 47 -6.64 12.12 4.77
N THR A 48 -6.91 11.02 4.06
CA THR A 48 -6.16 9.76 4.11
C THR A 48 -4.93 9.81 3.19
N GLN A 49 -4.95 10.64 2.14
CA GLN A 49 -3.82 10.79 1.21
C GLN A 49 -2.54 11.28 1.87
N ILE A 50 -2.60 11.89 3.07
CA ILE A 50 -1.41 12.26 3.84
C ILE A 50 -0.53 11.05 4.19
N TYR A 51 -1.10 9.84 4.22
CA TYR A 51 -0.38 8.58 4.47
C TYR A 51 0.14 7.93 3.19
N ALA A 52 -0.23 8.44 2.01
CA ALA A 52 0.07 7.87 0.70
C ALA A 52 1.54 8.09 0.29
N LYS A 53 2.49 8.13 1.22
CA LYS A 53 3.90 8.35 0.90
C LYS A 53 4.38 7.18 0.03
N ILE A 54 4.41 7.41 -1.27
CA ILE A 54 4.91 6.44 -2.24
C ILE A 54 6.40 6.30 -1.98
N THR A 55 6.80 5.23 -1.30
CA THR A 55 8.20 4.86 -1.17
C THR A 55 8.62 4.12 -2.42
N SER A 56 9.87 4.30 -2.88
CA SER A 56 10.41 3.54 -4.01
C SER A 56 10.30 2.03 -3.80
N GLN A 57 10.36 1.59 -2.54
CA GLN A 57 10.13 0.21 -2.13
C GLN A 57 8.72 -0.28 -2.46
N LYS A 58 7.69 0.55 -2.24
CA LYS A 58 6.31 0.19 -2.55
C LYS A 58 6.06 0.15 -4.05
N ILE A 59 6.62 1.10 -4.81
CA ILE A 59 6.57 1.04 -6.29
C ILE A 59 7.20 -0.25 -6.79
N SER A 60 8.41 -0.60 -6.30
CA SER A 60 9.08 -1.84 -6.70
C SER A 60 8.23 -3.07 -6.41
N LYS A 61 7.68 -3.19 -5.19
CA LYS A 61 6.81 -4.31 -4.82
C LYS A 61 5.55 -4.40 -5.67
N ASP A 62 4.91 -3.26 -5.92
CA ASP A 62 3.68 -3.20 -6.72
C ASP A 62 3.98 -3.57 -8.19
N MET A 63 5.14 -3.19 -8.73
CA MET A 63 5.60 -3.59 -10.07
C MET A 63 5.98 -5.07 -10.15
N ASP A 64 6.69 -5.58 -9.15
CA ASP A 64 7.03 -7.00 -9.05
C ASP A 64 5.77 -7.85 -9.09
N LEU A 65 4.72 -7.47 -8.35
CA LEU A 65 3.42 -8.17 -8.28
C LEU A 65 2.68 -8.27 -9.63
N VAL A 66 2.88 -7.31 -10.53
CA VAL A 66 2.15 -7.29 -11.82
C VAL A 66 3.00 -7.74 -12.99
N SER A 67 4.34 -7.68 -12.86
CA SER A 67 5.30 -8.02 -13.91
C SER A 67 5.03 -9.38 -14.57
N HIS A 68 4.76 -10.42 -13.77
CA HIS A 68 4.52 -11.77 -14.26
C HIS A 68 3.19 -11.91 -15.02
N LYS A 69 2.16 -11.15 -14.62
CA LYS A 69 0.87 -11.13 -15.34
C LYS A 69 1.01 -10.45 -16.70
N PHE A 70 1.84 -9.42 -16.78
CA PHE A 70 2.11 -8.73 -18.04
C PHE A 70 3.04 -9.55 -18.94
N ALA A 71 4.00 -10.30 -18.40
CA ALA A 71 4.88 -11.15 -19.18
C ALA A 71 4.13 -12.26 -19.95
N GLU A 72 3.14 -12.91 -19.31
CA GLU A 72 2.29 -13.90 -19.99
C GLU A 72 1.44 -13.26 -21.10
N MET A 73 0.97 -12.03 -20.87
CA MET A 73 0.21 -11.28 -21.85
C MET A 73 1.10 -10.86 -23.03
N GLU A 74 2.31 -10.37 -22.79
CA GLU A 74 3.29 -10.02 -23.83
C GLU A 74 3.68 -11.23 -24.68
N ALA A 75 3.92 -12.39 -24.07
CA ALA A 75 4.22 -13.63 -24.80
C ALA A 75 3.07 -14.04 -25.74
N ALA A 76 1.82 -13.94 -25.27
CA ALA A 76 0.64 -14.24 -26.09
C ALA A 76 0.49 -13.28 -27.29
N PHE A 77 0.87 -12.01 -27.13
CA PHE A 77 0.85 -11.05 -28.24
C PHE A 77 1.95 -11.33 -29.28
N ILE A 78 3.13 -11.78 -28.85
CA ILE A 78 4.24 -12.11 -29.76
C ILE A 78 3.91 -13.35 -30.61
N GLU A 79 3.35 -14.40 -30.00
CA GLU A 79 2.93 -15.61 -30.72
C GLU A 79 1.83 -15.31 -31.76
N MET A 80 0.91 -14.38 -31.45
CA MET A 80 -0.10 -13.92 -32.41
C MET A 80 0.48 -13.09 -33.57
N GLU A 81 1.57 -12.33 -33.35
CA GLU A 81 2.26 -11.60 -34.42
C GLU A 81 3.08 -12.54 -35.32
N GLU A 82 3.70 -13.59 -34.77
CA GLU A 82 4.39 -14.60 -35.58
C GLU A 82 3.41 -15.42 -36.43
N GLU A 83 2.24 -15.81 -35.92
CA GLU A 83 1.22 -16.54 -36.70
C GLU A 83 0.62 -15.73 -37.87
N VAL A 84 0.59 -14.39 -37.77
CA VAL A 84 0.08 -13.51 -38.83
C VAL A 84 1.12 -13.26 -39.94
N LEU A 85 2.40 -13.55 -39.67
CA LEU A 85 3.52 -13.36 -40.60
C LEU A 85 3.90 -14.65 -41.38
N VAL A 86 3.19 -15.76 -41.17
CA VAL A 86 3.34 -17.03 -41.92
C VAL A 86 2.23 -17.23 -42.96
#